data_AF-A0A7S0RA15-F1
#
_entry.id   AF-A0A7S0RA15-F1
#
_cell.length_a   1.000
_cell.length_b   1.000
_cell.length_c   1.000
_cell.angle_alpha   90.00
_cell.angle_beta   90.00
_cell.angle_gamma   90.00
#
_symmetry.space_group_name_H-M   'P 1'
#
loop_
_entity.id
_entity.type
_entity.pdbx_description
1 polymer ?
#
loop_
_entity_poly.entity_id
_entity_poly.type
_entity_poly.pdbx_seq_one_letter_code
_entity_poly.pdbx_strand_id
1 'polypeptide(L)'
;EVVPERHRRPAMRYDPEAILVKAGLEPLAVTSFLHENYLTFIDEGALDDVVDAATYLSDAAFMASHRAHTAGYKGFWGEEDSTAQDLLGACAASVATRGLMFANAHPAPRRWTPLQGPVHGAVDRARAANMTSLQGLARRMAVMQGTAMGGSCGAGIATQVLPWVRQLAACPAYASLSC
;
A
#
# COMPACT_ATOMS: atom_id res chain seq x y z
N GLU A 1 30.40 13.30 11.88
CA GLU A 1 29.06 13.53 12.47
C GLU A 1 28.73 12.42 13.44
N VAL A 2 28.31 12.77 14.65
CA VAL A 2 27.80 11.78 15.62
C VAL A 2 26.36 11.46 15.22
N VAL A 3 26.13 10.24 14.74
CA VAL A 3 24.78 9.76 14.45
C VAL A 3 23.96 9.82 15.75
N PRO A 4 22.80 10.49 15.78
CA PRO A 4 21.94 10.56 16.97
C PRO A 4 21.65 9.14 17.49
N GLU A 5 21.61 8.93 18.82
CA GLU A 5 21.44 7.60 19.42
C GLU A 5 20.22 6.84 18.85
N ARG A 6 19.12 7.55 18.59
CA ARG A 6 17.91 6.99 17.97
C ARG A 6 18.10 6.44 16.55
N HIS A 7 19.16 6.84 15.84
CA HIS A 7 19.50 6.35 14.50
C HIS A 7 20.69 5.38 14.52
N ARG A 8 21.27 5.11 15.70
CA ARG A 8 22.23 4.02 15.81
C ARG A 8 21.49 2.71 15.67
N ARG A 9 21.90 1.88 14.72
CA ARG A 9 21.35 0.55 14.50
C ARG A 9 22.15 -0.44 15.38
N PRO A 10 21.65 -0.83 16.57
CA PRO A 10 22.31 -1.87 17.34
C PRO A 10 22.27 -3.19 16.55
N ALA A 11 23.19 -4.10 16.89
CA ALA A 11 23.16 -5.44 16.32
C ALA A 11 21.80 -6.09 16.61
N MET A 12 21.08 -6.46 15.56
CA MET A 12 19.79 -7.10 15.70
C MET A 12 19.96 -8.50 16.27
N ARG A 13 19.01 -8.92 17.10
CA ARG A 13 18.98 -10.27 17.68
C ARG A 13 18.85 -11.37 16.62
N TYR A 14 18.20 -11.05 15.50
CA TYR A 14 17.99 -11.96 14.39
C TYR A 14 18.40 -11.28 13.09
N ASP A 15 18.82 -12.08 12.11
CA ASP A 15 19.07 -11.63 10.74
C ASP A 15 17.74 -11.68 9.95
N PRO A 16 17.12 -10.53 9.65
CA PRO A 16 15.83 -10.50 8.96
C PRO A 16 15.93 -11.04 7.54
N GLU A 17 17.04 -10.81 6.81
CA GLU A 17 17.21 -11.33 5.46
C GLU A 17 17.32 -12.85 5.44
N ALA A 18 18.08 -13.43 6.38
CA ALA A 18 18.17 -14.89 6.49
C ALA A 18 16.79 -15.52 6.76
N ILE A 19 15.96 -14.87 7.59
CA ILE A 19 14.59 -15.32 7.85
C ILE A 19 13.73 -15.21 6.58
N LEU A 20 13.82 -14.10 5.85
CA LEU A 20 13.08 -13.90 4.60
C LEU A 20 13.44 -14.93 3.53
N VAL A 21 14.73 -15.16 3.33
CA VAL A 21 15.24 -16.17 2.38
C VAL A 21 14.74 -17.56 2.78
N LYS A 22 14.78 -17.89 4.07
CA LYS A 22 14.30 -19.19 4.58
C LYS A 22 12.78 -19.33 4.45
N ALA A 23 12.03 -18.25 4.62
CA ALA A 23 10.58 -18.26 4.51
C ALA A 23 10.10 -18.47 3.06
N GLY A 24 10.94 -18.11 2.06
CA GLY A 24 10.61 -18.29 0.64
C GLY A 24 9.36 -17.51 0.22
N LEU A 25 9.03 -16.45 0.95
CA LEU A 25 7.84 -15.63 0.72
C LEU A 25 8.13 -14.57 -0.34
N GLU A 26 7.12 -14.28 -1.14
CA GLU A 26 7.19 -13.22 -2.12
C GLU A 26 7.26 -11.84 -1.42
N PRO A 27 8.12 -10.90 -1.89
CA PRO A 27 8.35 -9.65 -1.18
C PRO A 27 7.12 -8.76 -0.96
N LEU A 28 6.21 -8.67 -1.93
CA LEU A 28 4.96 -7.93 -1.79
C LEU A 28 4.05 -8.58 -0.73
N ALA A 29 4.00 -9.91 -0.66
CA ALA A 29 3.25 -10.63 0.35
C ALA A 29 3.79 -10.36 1.76
N VAL A 30 5.11 -10.34 1.93
CA VAL A 30 5.77 -9.99 3.21
C VAL A 30 5.43 -8.56 3.62
N THR A 31 5.67 -7.59 2.74
CA THR A 31 5.45 -6.18 3.04
C THR A 31 3.98 -5.89 3.33
N SER A 32 3.05 -6.47 2.56
CA SER A 32 1.61 -6.35 2.79
C SER A 32 1.19 -6.99 4.10
N PHE A 33 1.72 -8.16 4.44
CA PHE A 33 1.43 -8.82 5.71
C PHE A 33 1.90 -7.99 6.91
N LEU A 34 3.10 -7.42 6.84
CA LEU A 34 3.62 -6.55 7.88
C LEU A 34 2.79 -5.26 8.02
N HIS A 35 2.38 -4.65 6.91
CA HIS A 35 1.48 -3.49 6.91
C HIS A 35 0.16 -3.74 7.63
N GLU A 36 -0.43 -4.93 7.52
CA GLU A 36 -1.67 -5.24 8.22
C GLU A 36 -1.49 -5.54 9.70
N ASN A 37 -0.31 -6.03 10.10
CA ASN A 37 -0.11 -6.60 11.43
C ASN A 37 0.83 -5.79 12.34
N TYR A 38 1.55 -4.78 11.85
CA TYR A 38 2.61 -4.13 12.63
C TYR A 38 2.13 -3.54 13.96
N LEU A 39 0.90 -3.01 14.02
CA LEU A 39 0.28 -2.50 15.25
C LEU A 39 0.10 -3.56 16.33
N THR A 40 0.03 -4.85 15.95
CA THR A 40 -0.08 -5.95 16.92
C THR A 40 1.26 -6.29 17.58
N PHE A 41 2.38 -5.83 17.01
CA PHE A 41 3.74 -6.12 17.51
C PHE A 41 4.30 -5.02 18.44
N ILE A 42 3.69 -3.83 18.43
CA ILE A 42 4.15 -2.65 19.15
C ILE A 42 3.21 -2.39 20.33
N ASP A 43 3.75 -1.92 21.45
CA ASP A 43 2.94 -1.53 22.61
C ASP A 43 1.99 -0.37 22.27
N GLU A 44 0.78 -0.39 22.85
CA GLU A 44 -0.26 0.60 22.54
C GLU A 44 0.11 2.02 22.97
N GLY A 45 1.03 2.18 23.94
CA GLY A 45 1.53 3.48 24.39
C GLY A 45 2.71 4.02 23.59
N ALA A 46 3.32 3.22 22.71
CA ALA A 46 4.56 3.57 22.01
C ALA A 46 4.27 4.21 20.64
N LEU A 47 3.72 5.42 20.65
CA LEU A 47 3.36 6.13 19.41
C LEU A 47 4.59 6.41 18.52
N ASP A 48 5.74 6.72 19.10
CA ASP A 48 6.96 7.00 18.34
C ASP A 48 7.40 5.77 17.52
N ASP A 49 7.39 4.58 18.13
CA ASP A 49 7.67 3.30 17.47
C ASP A 49 6.69 3.02 16.32
N VAL A 50 5.40 3.35 16.50
CA VAL A 50 4.37 3.22 15.47
C VAL A 50 4.66 4.14 14.28
N VAL A 51 5.05 5.39 14.55
CA VAL A 51 5.42 6.37 13.51
C VAL A 51 6.63 5.87 12.73
N ASP A 52 7.70 5.47 13.44
CA ASP A 52 8.91 4.96 12.79
C ASP A 52 8.62 3.69 11.98
N ALA A 53 7.85 2.75 12.51
CA ALA A 53 7.43 1.56 11.78
C ALA A 53 6.62 1.91 10.52
N ALA A 54 5.67 2.84 10.62
CA ALA A 54 4.87 3.29 9.50
C ALA A 54 5.72 3.98 8.42
N THR A 55 6.76 4.74 8.79
CA THR A 55 7.69 5.35 7.83
C THR A 55 8.46 4.29 7.04
N TYR A 56 9.09 3.32 7.71
CA TYR A 56 9.81 2.23 7.04
C TYR A 56 8.90 1.38 6.16
N LEU A 57 7.69 1.06 6.63
CA LEU A 57 6.73 0.30 5.87
C LEU A 57 6.23 1.10 4.65
N SER A 58 6.06 2.41 4.77
CA SER A 58 5.70 3.30 3.64
C SER A 58 6.82 3.35 2.59
N ASP A 59 8.07 3.49 3.01
CA ASP A 59 9.24 3.44 2.13
C ASP A 59 9.33 2.10 1.40
N ALA A 60 9.15 1.00 2.13
CA ALA A 60 9.10 -0.34 1.55
C ALA A 60 7.94 -0.50 0.56
N ALA A 61 6.76 0.01 0.87
CA ALA A 61 5.62 -0.02 -0.04
C ALA A 61 5.88 0.83 -1.29
N PHE A 62 6.56 1.97 -1.18
CA PHE A 62 6.98 2.77 -2.32
C PHE A 62 7.96 2.00 -3.22
N MET A 63 8.93 1.30 -2.63
CA MET A 63 9.87 0.45 -3.38
C MET A 63 9.19 -0.73 -4.06
N ALA A 64 8.26 -1.41 -3.36
CA ALA A 64 7.50 -2.54 -3.89
C ALA A 64 6.50 -2.10 -4.98
N SER A 65 5.88 -0.94 -4.84
CA SER A 65 4.91 -0.37 -5.80
C SER A 65 5.57 0.42 -6.94
N HIS A 66 6.90 0.57 -6.93
CA HIS A 66 7.63 1.31 -7.97
C HIS A 66 7.28 0.79 -9.37
N ARG A 67 6.98 -0.51 -9.50
CA ARG A 67 6.46 -1.19 -10.69
C ARG A 67 5.19 -0.56 -11.30
N ALA A 68 4.25 -0.08 -10.46
CA ALA A 68 2.99 0.50 -10.89
C ALA A 68 3.10 1.98 -11.30
N HIS A 69 4.07 2.70 -10.72
CA HIS A 69 4.30 4.12 -11.00
C HIS A 69 5.24 4.36 -12.19
N THR A 70 6.16 3.44 -12.48
CA THR A 70 7.09 3.55 -13.62
C THR A 70 6.62 2.86 -14.90
N ALA A 71 5.52 2.09 -14.89
CA ALA A 71 4.92 1.56 -16.12
C ALA A 71 4.47 2.64 -17.14
N GLY A 72 4.48 3.93 -16.76
CA GLY A 72 4.29 5.07 -17.66
C GLY A 72 5.54 5.91 -17.94
N TYR A 73 6.65 5.66 -17.24
CA TYR A 73 7.90 6.39 -17.39
C TYR A 73 9.01 5.36 -17.51
N LYS A 74 9.61 5.21 -18.70
CA LYS A 74 10.84 4.41 -18.90
C LYS A 74 11.90 4.88 -17.90
N GLY A 75 11.91 4.26 -16.73
CA GLY A 75 12.84 4.56 -15.65
C GLY A 75 14.21 3.98 -15.96
N PHE A 76 15.15 4.27 -15.06
CA PHE A 76 16.57 3.89 -15.11
C PHE A 76 16.84 2.39 -15.34
N TRP A 77 15.85 1.53 -15.05
CA TRP A 77 15.84 0.10 -15.37
C TRP A 77 14.71 -0.17 -16.36
N GLY A 78 15.01 -0.82 -17.48
CA GLY A 78 13.98 -1.21 -18.44
C GLY A 78 12.97 -2.17 -17.80
N GLU A 79 11.69 -2.07 -18.20
CA GLU A 79 10.59 -2.96 -17.75
C GLU A 79 10.88 -4.46 -17.93
N GLU A 80 11.90 -4.80 -18.73
CA GLU A 80 12.28 -6.17 -19.08
C GLU A 80 13.33 -6.80 -18.14
N ASP A 81 13.96 -6.05 -17.23
CA ASP A 81 14.99 -6.62 -16.35
C ASP A 81 14.36 -7.24 -15.09
N SER A 82 13.94 -8.50 -15.20
CA SER A 82 13.37 -9.27 -14.09
C SER A 82 14.29 -9.33 -12.87
N THR A 83 15.61 -9.28 -13.08
CA THR A 83 16.59 -9.35 -11.99
C THR A 83 16.62 -8.08 -11.15
N ALA A 84 16.50 -6.92 -11.80
CA ALA A 84 16.38 -5.63 -11.11
C ALA A 84 15.07 -5.54 -10.30
N GLN A 85 13.99 -6.16 -10.80
CA GLN A 85 12.70 -6.22 -10.11
C GLN A 85 12.75 -7.10 -8.86
N ASP A 86 13.34 -8.29 -8.98
CA ASP A 86 13.52 -9.20 -7.85
C ASP A 86 14.40 -8.57 -6.77
N LEU A 87 15.44 -7.83 -7.17
CA LEU A 87 16.30 -7.08 -6.26
C LEU A 87 15.53 -5.96 -5.54
N LEU A 88 14.74 -5.15 -6.26
CA LEU A 88 13.93 -4.08 -5.65
C LEU A 88 12.90 -4.64 -4.68
N GLY A 89 12.26 -5.76 -5.03
CA GLY A 89 11.37 -6.49 -4.13
C GLY A 89 12.10 -6.97 -2.88
N ALA A 90 13.24 -7.64 -3.04
CA ALA A 90 14.07 -8.09 -1.92
C ALA A 90 14.51 -6.93 -1.01
N CYS A 91 14.89 -5.78 -1.60
CA CYS A 91 15.19 -4.57 -0.86
C CYS A 91 13.97 -4.03 -0.11
N ALA A 92 12.78 -4.01 -0.72
CA ALA A 92 11.55 -3.59 -0.06
C ALA A 92 11.21 -4.48 1.15
N ALA A 93 11.31 -5.81 0.99
CA ALA A 93 11.09 -6.74 2.09
C ALA A 93 12.14 -6.58 3.21
N SER A 94 13.41 -6.36 2.85
CA SER A 94 14.48 -6.06 3.81
C SER A 94 14.21 -4.76 4.58
N VAL A 95 13.84 -3.69 3.89
CA VAL A 95 13.49 -2.39 4.51
C VAL A 95 12.29 -2.55 5.45
N ALA A 96 11.23 -3.24 5.04
CA ALA A 96 10.06 -3.47 5.88
C ALA A 96 10.40 -4.29 7.14
N THR A 97 11.06 -5.43 6.99
CA THR A 97 11.39 -6.32 8.11
C THR A 97 12.38 -5.70 9.07
N ARG A 98 13.53 -5.23 8.56
CA ARG A 98 14.56 -4.59 9.38
C ARG A 98 14.04 -3.30 9.99
N GLY A 99 13.34 -2.48 9.20
CA GLY A 99 12.77 -1.22 9.66
C GLY A 99 11.78 -1.42 10.80
N LEU A 100 10.86 -2.39 10.67
CA LEU A 100 9.92 -2.73 11.73
C LEU A 100 10.61 -3.27 12.99
N MET A 101 11.59 -4.16 12.85
CA MET A 101 12.35 -4.68 13.99
C MET A 101 13.20 -3.60 14.67
N PHE A 102 13.65 -2.60 13.93
CA PHE A 102 14.40 -1.47 14.44
C PHE A 102 13.48 -0.45 15.15
N ALA A 103 12.33 -0.15 14.56
CA ALA A 103 11.35 0.77 15.11
C ALA A 103 10.67 0.23 16.38
N ASN A 104 10.55 -1.09 16.52
CA ASN A 104 9.89 -1.73 17.66
C ASN A 104 10.80 -1.80 18.90
N ALA A 105 11.03 -0.66 19.55
CA ALA A 105 11.77 -0.55 20.81
C ALA A 105 10.94 -1.03 22.02
N HIS A 106 9.62 -0.85 21.95
CA HIS A 106 8.63 -1.20 22.95
C HIS A 106 7.69 -2.28 22.40
N PRO A 107 8.11 -3.56 22.42
CA PRO A 107 7.29 -4.64 21.89
C PRO A 107 6.02 -4.83 22.70
N ALA A 108 4.93 -5.16 22.00
CA ALA A 108 3.66 -5.46 22.62
C ALA A 108 3.81 -6.54 23.71
N PRO A 109 3.06 -6.43 24.83
CA PRO A 109 3.09 -7.45 25.86
C PRO A 109 2.65 -8.80 25.30
N ARG A 110 3.25 -9.88 25.81
CA ARG A 110 2.95 -11.25 25.39
C ARG A 110 1.48 -11.58 25.61
N ARG A 111 0.70 -11.51 24.54
CA ARG A 111 -0.71 -11.91 24.50
C ARG A 111 -1.00 -12.64 23.20
N TRP A 112 -2.06 -13.43 23.20
CA TRP A 112 -2.55 -14.04 21.97
C TRP A 112 -3.28 -12.98 21.14
N THR A 113 -2.70 -12.60 20.00
CA THR A 113 -3.34 -11.72 19.02
C THR A 113 -3.40 -12.48 17.69
N PRO A 114 -4.60 -12.70 17.11
CA PRO A 114 -4.70 -13.36 15.82
C PRO A 114 -4.09 -12.47 14.74
N LEU A 115 -3.15 -13.02 13.96
CA LEU A 115 -2.56 -12.34 12.82
C LEU A 115 -3.52 -12.41 11.63
N GLN A 116 -3.67 -11.31 10.91
CA GLN A 116 -4.51 -11.22 9.73
C GLN A 116 -3.69 -11.47 8.46
N GLY A 117 -4.30 -12.14 7.48
CA GLY A 117 -3.72 -12.26 6.15
C GLY A 117 -3.72 -10.91 5.42
N PRO A 118 -2.82 -10.70 4.44
CA PRO A 118 -2.77 -9.45 3.70
C PRO A 118 -4.05 -9.26 2.86
N VAL A 119 -4.74 -8.13 3.05
CA VAL A 119 -5.99 -7.82 2.33
C VAL A 119 -5.73 -6.93 1.10
N HIS A 120 -4.52 -6.39 0.97
CA HIS A 120 -4.11 -5.46 -0.08
C HIS A 120 -4.57 -5.87 -1.50
N GLY A 121 -4.34 -7.12 -1.91
CA GLY A 121 -4.73 -7.60 -3.24
C GLY A 121 -6.26 -7.69 -3.47
N ALA A 122 -7.06 -7.83 -2.41
CA ALA A 122 -8.52 -7.73 -2.53
C ALA A 122 -8.97 -6.26 -2.67
N VAL A 123 -8.37 -5.37 -1.89
CA VAL A 123 -8.63 -3.92 -1.94
C VAL A 123 -8.27 -3.36 -3.31
N ASP A 124 -7.13 -3.73 -3.87
CA ASP A 124 -6.67 -3.25 -5.18
C ASP A 124 -7.57 -3.72 -6.33
N ARG A 125 -8.02 -4.97 -6.30
CA ARG A 125 -8.99 -5.47 -7.29
C ARG A 125 -10.31 -4.73 -7.21
N ALA A 126 -10.83 -4.50 -6.01
CA ALA A 126 -12.04 -3.72 -5.80
C ALA A 126 -11.88 -2.27 -6.29
N ARG A 127 -10.73 -1.65 -5.99
CA ARG A 127 -10.37 -0.31 -6.47
C ARG A 127 -10.33 -0.25 -7.99
N ALA A 128 -9.68 -1.21 -8.66
CA ALA A 128 -9.58 -1.26 -10.12
C ALA A 128 -10.94 -1.46 -10.80
N ALA A 129 -11.77 -2.34 -10.25
CA ALA A 129 -13.15 -2.54 -10.72
C ALA A 129 -13.99 -1.26 -10.56
N ASN A 130 -13.93 -0.62 -9.39
CA ASN A 130 -14.63 0.64 -9.12
C ASN A 130 -14.17 1.75 -10.08
N MET A 131 -12.87 1.87 -10.31
CA MET A 131 -12.31 2.85 -11.24
C MET A 131 -12.82 2.60 -12.66
N THR A 132 -12.85 1.35 -13.11
CA THR A 132 -13.34 0.99 -14.45
C THR A 132 -14.82 1.34 -14.63
N SER A 133 -15.65 1.04 -13.64
CA SER A 133 -17.07 1.41 -13.62
C SER A 133 -17.27 2.92 -13.67
N LEU A 134 -16.51 3.68 -12.89
CA LEU A 134 -16.57 5.14 -12.87
C LEU A 134 -16.06 5.77 -14.17
N GLN A 135 -15.02 5.22 -14.79
CA GLN A 135 -14.55 5.63 -16.13
C GLN A 135 -15.63 5.41 -17.19
N GLY A 136 -16.32 4.27 -17.14
CA GLY A 136 -17.45 3.98 -18.03
C GLY A 136 -18.57 5.00 -17.89
N LEU A 137 -18.95 5.34 -16.65
CA LEU A 137 -19.95 6.38 -16.36
C LEU A 137 -19.50 7.76 -16.85
N ALA A 138 -18.25 8.13 -16.59
CA ALA A 138 -17.67 9.40 -17.03
C ALA A 138 -17.79 9.58 -18.55
N ARG A 139 -17.43 8.54 -19.31
CA ARG A 139 -17.53 8.53 -20.79
C ARG A 139 -18.96 8.68 -21.27
N ARG A 140 -19.93 7.98 -20.65
CA ARG A 140 -21.35 8.08 -21.02
C ARG A 140 -21.89 9.49 -20.75
N MET A 141 -21.57 10.09 -19.62
CA MET A 141 -21.98 11.46 -19.30
C MET A 141 -21.35 12.48 -20.25
N ALA A 142 -20.08 12.32 -20.60
CA ALA A 142 -19.40 13.17 -21.57
C ALA A 142 -20.10 13.16 -22.95
N VAL A 143 -20.53 11.97 -23.41
CA VAL A 143 -21.29 11.83 -24.66
C VAL A 143 -22.67 12.51 -24.56
N MET A 144 -23.38 12.35 -23.43
CA MET A 144 -24.71 12.96 -23.26
C MET A 144 -24.69 14.49 -23.11
N GLN A 145 -23.67 15.04 -22.45
CA GLN A 145 -23.56 16.48 -22.17
C GLN A 145 -22.77 17.26 -23.22
N GLY A 146 -22.12 16.57 -24.17
CA GLY A 146 -21.31 17.21 -25.21
C GLY A 146 -20.03 17.87 -24.68
N THR A 147 -19.63 17.60 -23.44
CA THR A 147 -18.46 18.18 -22.77
C THR A 147 -17.37 17.13 -22.57
N ALA A 148 -16.12 17.50 -22.85
CA ALA A 148 -14.96 16.65 -22.58
C ALA A 148 -14.75 16.52 -21.06
N MET A 149 -15.25 15.44 -20.47
CA MET A 149 -14.94 15.09 -19.07
C MET A 149 -13.54 14.50 -18.99
N GLY A 150 -12.80 14.84 -17.93
CA GLY A 150 -11.46 14.29 -17.63
C GLY A 150 -11.54 12.84 -17.17
N GLY A 151 -12.09 11.95 -18.01
CA GLY A 151 -12.39 10.56 -17.66
C GLY A 151 -11.18 9.62 -17.67
N SER A 152 -9.98 10.11 -18.01
CA SER A 152 -8.75 9.31 -18.00
C SER A 152 -8.00 9.36 -16.66
N CYS A 153 -8.18 10.42 -15.87
CA CYS A 153 -7.46 10.59 -14.60
C CYS A 153 -8.40 10.40 -13.39
N GLY A 154 -7.91 9.73 -12.35
CA GLY A 154 -8.69 9.47 -11.13
C GLY A 154 -9.19 10.75 -10.45
N ALA A 155 -8.40 11.83 -10.51
CA ALA A 155 -8.79 13.14 -9.97
C ALA A 155 -9.98 13.76 -10.73
N GLY A 156 -10.02 13.62 -12.06
CA GLY A 156 -11.13 14.09 -12.89
C GLY A 156 -12.42 13.34 -12.59
N ILE A 157 -12.33 12.02 -12.42
CA ILE A 157 -13.48 11.21 -11.99
C ILE A 157 -13.96 11.59 -10.59
N ALA A 158 -13.03 11.78 -9.65
CA ALA A 158 -13.39 12.11 -8.27
C ALA A 158 -14.09 13.46 -8.14
N THR A 159 -13.70 14.44 -8.95
CA THR A 159 -14.26 15.80 -8.91
C THR A 159 -15.51 15.94 -9.76
N GLN A 160 -15.58 15.27 -10.90
CA GLN A 160 -16.63 15.50 -11.90
C GLN A 160 -17.72 14.43 -11.93
N VAL A 161 -17.45 13.22 -11.42
CA VAL A 161 -18.38 12.07 -11.52
C VAL A 161 -18.91 11.65 -10.16
N LEU A 162 -18.04 11.50 -9.15
CA LEU A 162 -18.45 11.03 -7.83
C LEU A 162 -19.53 11.88 -7.14
N PRO A 163 -19.52 13.22 -7.20
CA PRO A 163 -20.57 14.03 -6.57
C PRO A 163 -21.97 13.69 -7.11
N TRP A 164 -22.09 13.50 -8.43
CA TRP A 164 -23.34 13.13 -9.08
C TRP A 164 -23.79 11.72 -8.70
N VAL A 165 -22.88 10.76 -8.69
CA VAL A 165 -23.18 9.38 -8.25
C VAL A 165 -23.69 9.36 -6.81
N ARG A 166 -23.08 10.14 -5.91
CA ARG A 166 -23.51 10.25 -4.52
C ARG A 166 -24.89 10.89 -4.38
N GLN A 167 -25.18 11.94 -5.15
CA GLN A 167 -26.50 12.58 -5.16
C GLN A 167 -27.59 11.65 -5.70
N LEU A 168 -27.30 10.87 -6.75
CA LEU A 168 -28.23 9.87 -7.28
C LEU A 168 -28.50 8.76 -6.27
N ALA A 169 -27.46 8.25 -5.60
CA ALA A 169 -27.60 7.23 -4.56
C ALA A 169 -28.40 7.73 -3.34
N ALA A 170 -28.31 9.02 -3.02
CA ALA A 170 -29.09 9.65 -1.95
C ALA A 170 -30.54 9.99 -2.34
N CYS A 171 -30.89 9.88 -3.63
CA CYS A 171 -32.22 10.24 -4.12
C CYS A 171 -33.21 9.07 -3.90
N PRO A 172 -34.30 9.24 -3.12
CA PRO A 172 -35.23 8.16 -2.79
C PRO A 172 -35.89 7.51 -4.02
N ALA A 173 -36.04 8.26 -5.11
CA ALA A 173 -36.61 7.77 -6.37
C ALA A 173 -35.77 6.68 -7.05
N TYR A 174 -34.48 6.60 -6.74
CA TYR A 174 -33.55 5.60 -7.30
C TYR A 174 -33.14 4.52 -6.29
N ALA A 175 -33.49 4.68 -5.01
CA ALA A 175 -33.23 3.68 -3.98
C ALA A 175 -33.93 2.34 -4.27
N SER A 176 -35.08 2.35 -4.96
CA SER A 176 -35.84 1.15 -5.34
C SER A 176 -35.29 0.38 -6.54
N LEU A 177 -34.34 0.95 -7.29
CA LEU A 177 -33.69 0.32 -8.46
C LEU A 177 -32.37 -0.40 -8.09
N SER A 178 -32.01 -0.41 -6.80
CA SER A 178 -30.74 -0.93 -6.27
C SER A 178 -30.85 -2.35 -5.68
N CYS A 179 -31.97 -3.04 -5.87
CA CYS A 179 -32.20 -4.41 -5.38
C CYS A 179 -31.96 -5.46 -6.46
#